data_AF-A0A382GKG7-F1
#
_entry.id   AF-A0A382GKG7-F1
#
_cell.length_a   1.000
_cell.length_b   1.000
_cell.length_c   1.000
_cell.angle_alpha   90.00
_cell.angle_beta   90.00
_cell.angle_gamma   90.00
#
_symmetry.space_group_name_H-M   'P 1'
#
loop_
_entity.id
_entity.type
_entity.pdbx_description
1 polymer ?
#
loop_
_entity_poly.entity_id
_entity_poly.type
_entity_poly.pdbx_seq_one_letter_code
_entity_poly.pdbx_strand_id
1 'polypeptide(L)' 'YRYNEDKDFRINNQVGTFVFRWEYLPGSLIYAVYNLHDNNYYSYEKSSWSRSKSNSLFLKVDYFFQI' A
#
# COMPACT_ATOMS: atom_id res chain seq x y z
N TYR A 1 28.69 -21.58 21.75
CA TYR A 1 27.73 -20.50 21.50
C TYR A 1 26.78 -20.96 20.38
N ARG A 2 25.48 -21.12 20.67
CA ARG A 2 24.49 -21.45 19.63
C ARG A 2 24.12 -20.14 18.92
N TYR A 3 24.67 -19.92 17.73
CA TYR A 3 24.10 -18.95 16.81
C TYR A 3 22.80 -19.58 16.31
N ASN A 4 21.67 -19.19 16.92
CA ASN A 4 20.36 -19.35 16.28
C ASN A 4 20.38 -18.34 15.12
N GLU A 5 20.88 -18.78 13.98
CA GLU A 5 20.76 -18.05 12.75
C GLU A 5 19.27 -18.02 12.41
N ASP A 6 18.63 -16.86 12.56
CA ASP A 6 17.29 -16.63 12.01
C ASP A 6 17.37 -16.85 10.50
N LYS A 7 16.90 -18.02 10.06
CA LYS A 7 16.82 -18.42 8.65
C LYS A 7 15.53 -17.89 7.98
N ASP A 8 14.82 -17.01 8.67
CA ASP A 8 13.60 -16.39 8.21
C ASP A 8 13.94 -15.27 7.23
N PHE A 9 13.27 -15.26 6.08
CA PHE A 9 13.48 -14.28 5.03
C PHE A 9 12.26 -13.38 4.93
N ARG A 10 12.46 -12.06 4.94
CA ARG A 10 11.39 -11.08 4.70
C ARG A 10 11.64 -10.35 3.38
N ILE A 11 10.65 -10.38 2.51
CA ILE A 11 10.66 -9.66 1.24
C ILE A 11 9.61 -8.55 1.32
N ASN A 12 10.08 -7.32 1.47
CA ASN A 12 9.25 -6.11 1.40
C ASN A 12 9.07 -5.73 -0.07
N ASN A 13 8.04 -6.24 -0.76
CA ASN A 13 7.89 -6.04 -2.21
C ASN A 13 6.57 -5.36 -2.57
N GLN A 14 6.69 -4.26 -3.34
CA GLN A 14 5.63 -3.38 -3.85
C GLN A 14 4.86 -2.58 -2.79
N VAL A 15 5.52 -1.49 -2.39
CA VAL A 15 4.88 -0.31 -1.80
C VAL A 15 4.75 0.75 -2.89
N GLY A 16 3.53 1.23 -3.12
CA GLY A 16 3.27 2.26 -4.11
C GLY A 16 1.98 3.01 -3.82
N THR A 17 2.04 4.34 -3.92
CA THR A 17 0.88 5.21 -3.79
C THR A 17 0.57 5.82 -5.15
N PHE A 18 -0.62 5.54 -5.67
CA PHE A 18 -1.13 6.15 -6.89
C PHE A 18 -2.09 7.26 -6.48
N VAL A 19 -1.90 8.45 -7.06
CA VAL A 19 -2.79 9.59 -6.83
C VAL A 19 -3.36 10.02 -8.18
N PHE A 20 -4.68 9.91 -8.31
CA PHE A 20 -5.43 10.43 -9.44
C PHE A 20 -6.13 11.72 -9.03
N ARG A 21 -5.89 12.80 -9.79
CA ARG A 21 -6.58 14.08 -9.63
C ARG A 21 -7.41 14.34 -10.88
N TRP A 22 -8.70 14.54 -10.70
CA TRP A 22 -9.60 14.92 -11.78
C TRP A 22 -10.37 16.19 -11.42
N GLU A 23 -10.41 17.13 -12.35
CA GLU A 23 -11.23 18.32 -12.31
C GLU A 23 -12.42 18.13 -13.25
N TYR A 24 -13.63 18.00 -12.71
CA TYR A 24 -14.84 17.70 -13.48
C TYR A 24 -15.54 18.97 -13.99
N LEU A 25 -15.59 19.99 -13.15
CA LEU A 25 -16.11 21.33 -13.39
C LEU A 25 -15.14 22.37 -12.81
N PRO A 26 -15.14 23.62 -13.32
CA PRO A 26 -14.41 24.72 -12.69
C PRO A 26 -14.76 24.80 -11.20
N GLY A 27 -13.75 24.69 -10.34
CA GLY A 27 -13.94 24.70 -8.89
C GLY A 27 -14.20 23.32 -8.25
N SER A 28 -14.19 22.21 -8.97
CA SER A 28 -14.35 20.86 -8.37
C SER A 28 -13.10 20.01 -8.54
N LEU A 29 -12.66 19.34 -7.48
CA LEU A 29 -11.51 18.44 -7.49
C LEU A 29 -11.85 17.10 -6.87
N ILE A 30 -11.62 16.04 -7.62
CA ILE A 30 -11.75 14.67 -7.15
C ILE A 30 -10.34 14.08 -7.04
N TYR A 31 -10.03 13.52 -5.88
CA TYR A 31 -8.79 12.81 -5.60
C TYR A 31 -9.11 11.35 -5.28
N ALA A 32 -8.49 10.44 -6.03
CA ALA A 32 -8.47 9.03 -5.70
C ALA A 32 -7.02 8.62 -5.36
N VAL A 33 -6.80 8.17 -4.12
CA VAL A 33 -5.50 7.75 -3.61
C VAL A 33 -5.55 6.25 -3.36
N TYR A 34 -4.71 5.49 -4.05
CA TYR A 34 -4.63 4.05 -3.89
C TYR A 34 -3.26 3.65 -3.38
N ASN A 35 -3.22 3.00 -2.21
CA ASN A 35 -2.00 2.45 -1.64
C ASN A 35 -1.97 0.94 -1.83
N LEU A 36 -0.92 0.47 -2.51
CA LEU A 36 -0.55 -0.93 -2.56
C LEU A 36 0.50 -1.19 -1.49
N HIS A 37 0.25 -2.20 -0.67
CA HIS A 37 1.24 -2.74 0.25
C HIS A 37 1.17 -4.26 0.21
N ASP A 38 2.16 -4.88 -0.43
CA ASP A 38 2.35 -6.33 -0.38
C ASP A 38 3.63 -6.62 0.41
N ASN A 39 3.58 -7.60 1.31
CA ASN A 39 4.71 -7.99 2.13
C ASN A 39 4.72 -9.50 2.25
N ASN A 40 5.80 -10.13 1.79
CA ASN A 40 5.95 -11.57 1.81
C ASN A 40 6.96 -11.96 2.88
N TYR A 41 6.57 -12.90 3.75
CA TYR A 41 7.38 -13.41 4.84
C TYR A 41 7.56 -14.91 4.67
N TYR A 42 8.81 -15.37 4.72
CA TYR A 42 9.14 -16.79 4.72
C TYR A 42 9.64 -17.18 6.11
N SER A 43 8.98 -18.16 6.71
CA SER A 43 9.40 -18.75 7.98
C SER A 43 10.08 -20.08 7.72
N TYR A 44 11.34 -20.21 8.15
CA TYR A 44 12.11 -21.45 8.08
C TYR A 44 11.56 -22.51 9.02
N GLU A 45 11.12 -22.14 10.22
CA GLU A 45 10.52 -23.08 11.20
C GLU A 45 9.25 -23.74 10.66
N LYS A 46 8.43 -22.98 9.92
CA LYS A 46 7.21 -23.47 9.30
C LYS A 46 7.40 -23.90 7.84
N SER A 47 8.64 -23.83 7.32
CA SER A 47 8.99 -24.07 5.92
C SER A 47 7.99 -23.50 4.91
N SER A 48 7.41 -22.32 5.19
CA SER A 48 6.24 -21.80 4.45
C SER A 48 6.27 -20.30 4.24
N TRP A 49 5.63 -19.88 3.14
CA TRP A 49 5.43 -18.49 2.76
C TRP A 49 4.11 -17.95 3.32
N SER A 50 4.19 -16.90 4.13
CA SER A 50 3.06 -16.07 4.53
C SER A 50 3.05 -14.79 3.70
N ARG A 51 1.96 -14.57 2.97
CA ARG A 51 1.74 -13.34 2.19
C ARG A 51 0.82 -12.42 2.97
N SER A 52 1.25 -11.18 3.18
CA SER A 52 0.47 -10.14 3.84
C SER A 52 0.23 -9.02 2.85
N LYS A 53 -1.02 -8.90 2.37
CA LYS A 53 -1.43 -7.86 1.42
C LYS A 53 -2.38 -6.90 2.12
N SER A 54 -1.99 -5.64 2.20
CA SER A 54 -2.75 -4.57 2.87
C SER A 54 -2.96 -3.38 1.92
N ASN A 55 -3.95 -3.48 1.04
CA ASN A 55 -4.28 -2.40 0.12
C ASN A 55 -5.29 -1.44 0.76
N SER A 56 -5.15 -0.13 0.50
CA SER A 56 -6.14 0.88 0.90
C SER A 56 -6.51 1.81 -0.24
N LEU A 57 -7.77 2.23 -0.28
CA LEU A 57 -8.30 3.19 -1.25
C LEU A 57 -8.91 4.37 -0.47
N PHE A 58 -8.54 5.58 -0.86
CA PHE A 58 -9.05 6.82 -0.32
C PHE A 58 -9.67 7.66 -1.43
N LEU A 59 -10.87 8.18 -1.19
CA LEU A 59 -11.56 9.09 -2.12
C LEU A 59 -11.83 10.40 -1.39
N LYS A 60 -11.45 11.51 -2.02
CA LYS A 60 -11.71 12.86 -1.54
C LYS A 60 -12.35 13.68 -2.66
N VAL A 61 -13.41 14.39 -2.35
CA VAL A 61 -14.09 15.31 -3.27
C VAL A 61 -14.06 16.68 -2.62
N ASP A 62 -13.42 17.63 -3.29
CA ASP A 62 -13.39 19.03 -2.91
C ASP A 62 -14.23 19.82 -3.92
N TYR A 63 -15.02 20.76 -3.42
CA TYR A 63 -15.81 21.68 -4.25
C TYR A 63 -15.65 23.09 -3.72
N PHE A 64 -15.31 24.01 -4.62
CA PHE A 64 -15.08 25.42 -4.37
C PHE A 64 -15.99 26.19 -5.30
N PHE A 65 -16.92 26.96 -4.73
CA PHE A 65 -17.68 27.93 -5.49
C PHE A 65 -16.72 29.06 -5.91
N GLN A 66 -16.45 29.19 -7.21
CA GLN A 66 -15.91 30.45 -7.74
C GLN A 66 -17.03 31.49 -7.67
N ILE A 67 -16.89 32.44 -6.75
CA ILE A 67 -17.64 33.71 -6.74
C ILE A 67 -17.01 34.65 -7.76
#